data_AF-A0A1D6I1V7-F1
#
_entry.id   AF-A0A1D6I1V7-F1
#
_cell.length_a   1.000
_cell.length_b   1.000
_cell.length_c   1.000
_cell.angle_alpha   90.00
_cell.angle_beta   90.00
_cell.angle_gamma   90.00
#
_symmetry.space_group_name_H-M   'P 1'
#
loop_
_entity.id
_entity.type
_entity.pdbx_description
1 polymer ?
#
loop_
_entity_poly.entity_id
_entity_poly.type
_entity_poly.pdbx_seq_one_letter_code
_entity_poly.pdbx_strand_id
1 'polypeptide(L)'
;MAKGEVPAIGIDLGTMYSCVGVWQHNRVKIITNDQGNHTTPSYVAFTDTERLIGDAAKNQVAMNPTNTVFAITACIFFDHSWKDVIPVA
;
A
#
# COMPACT_ATOMS: atom_id res chain seq x y z
N MET A 1 -19.73 -29.46 8.20
CA MET A 1 -18.57 -28.55 8.18
C MET A 1 -19.08 -27.16 8.55
N ALA A 2 -18.73 -26.63 9.73
CA ALA A 2 -19.05 -25.25 10.06
C ALA A 2 -18.33 -24.34 9.06
N LYS A 3 -19.06 -23.41 8.46
CA LYS A 3 -18.52 -22.36 7.60
C LYS A 3 -17.53 -21.56 8.46
N GLY A 4 -16.23 -21.78 8.28
CA GLY A 4 -15.22 -21.07 9.05
C GLY A 4 -15.40 -19.57 8.87
N GLU A 5 -15.56 -18.84 9.97
CA GLU A 5 -15.63 -17.39 9.93
C GLU A 5 -14.34 -16.85 9.31
N VAL A 6 -14.49 -16.06 8.26
CA VAL A 6 -13.37 -15.31 7.69
C VAL A 6 -13.08 -14.16 8.66
N PRO A 7 -11.86 -14.06 9.22
CA PRO A 7 -11.56 -13.01 10.19
C PRO A 7 -11.65 -11.63 9.53
N ALA A 8 -12.26 -10.67 10.21
CA ALA A 8 -12.36 -9.30 9.73
C ALA A 8 -10.97 -8.64 9.68
N ILE A 9 -10.73 -7.87 8.61
CA ILE A 9 -9.51 -7.09 8.42
C ILE A 9 -9.82 -5.60 8.41
N GLY A 10 -8.95 -4.80 9.01
CA GLY A 10 -8.94 -3.35 8.89
C GLY A 10 -7.72 -2.93 8.09
N ILE A 11 -7.92 -2.12 7.05
CA ILE A 11 -6.86 -1.58 6.21
C ILE A 11 -6.88 -0.07 6.37
N ASP A 12 -5.77 0.48 6.86
CA ASP A 12 -5.51 1.92 6.83
C ASP A 12 -4.72 2.24 5.57
N LEU A 13 -5.27 3.10 4.72
CA LEU A 13 -4.70 3.51 3.44
C LEU A 13 -4.14 4.93 3.53
N GLY A 14 -3.10 5.11 4.34
CA GLY A 14 -2.44 6.40 4.49
C GLY A 14 -1.76 6.86 3.19
N THR A 15 -1.51 8.18 3.11
CA THR A 15 -0.86 8.78 1.93
C THR A 15 0.58 8.29 1.74
N MET A 16 1.34 8.12 2.82
CA MET A 16 2.75 7.68 2.75
C MET A 16 2.95 6.21 3.14
N TYR A 17 2.17 5.72 4.09
CA TYR A 17 2.24 4.35 4.59
C TYR A 17 0.84 3.81 4.81
N SER A 18 0.70 2.52 4.58
CA SER A 18 -0.51 1.74 4.87
C SER A 18 -0.22 0.71 5.96
N CYS A 19 -1.24 0.30 6.69
CA CYS A 19 -1.15 -0.80 7.64
C CYS A 19 -2.38 -1.72 7.55
N VAL A 20 -2.22 -2.96 8.01
CA VAL A 20 -3.32 -3.92 8.06
C VAL A 20 -3.36 -4.62 9.40
N GLY A 21 -4.56 -4.65 9.98
CA GLY A 21 -4.87 -5.36 11.22
C GLY A 21 -5.92 -6.43 10.99
N VAL A 22 -5.85 -7.50 11.77
CA VAL A 22 -6.87 -8.57 11.80
C VAL A 22 -7.52 -8.64 13.18
N TRP A 23 -8.84 -8.82 13.23
CA TRP A 23 -9.57 -9.06 14.47
C TRP A 23 -9.58 -10.57 14.78
N GLN A 24 -8.84 -10.97 15.81
CA GLN A 24 -8.75 -12.37 16.25
C GLN A 24 -8.58 -12.42 17.77
N HIS A 25 -9.14 -13.44 18.42
CA HIS A 25 -9.02 -13.63 19.87
C HIS A 25 -9.42 -12.39 20.69
N ASN A 26 -10.52 -11.75 20.29
CA ASN A 26 -11.07 -10.54 20.93
C ASN A 26 -10.08 -9.36 21.01
N ARG A 27 -9.14 -9.28 20.05
CA ARG A 27 -8.19 -8.17 19.94
C ARG A 27 -7.79 -7.91 18.49
N VAL A 28 -7.29 -6.71 18.24
CA VAL A 28 -6.61 -6.37 16.98
C VAL A 28 -5.16 -6.85 17.04
N LYS A 29 -4.71 -7.54 15.99
CA LYS A 29 -3.29 -7.82 15.73
C LYS A 29 -2.87 -7.10 14.46
N ILE A 30 -1.81 -6.29 14.53
CA ILE A 30 -1.19 -5.68 13.35
C ILE A 30 -0.32 -6.71 12.66
N ILE A 31 -0.51 -6.86 11.36
CA ILE A 31 0.23 -7.82 10.53
C ILE A 31 1.52 -7.13 10.05
N THR A 32 2.63 -7.86 10.07
CA THR A 32 3.89 -7.41 9.48
C THR A 32 3.90 -7.71 7.98
N ASN A 33 4.54 -6.85 7.19
CA ASN A 33 4.88 -7.20 5.82
C ASN A 33 6.00 -8.26 5.76
N ASP A 34 6.40 -8.63 4.55
CA ASP A 34 7.47 -9.59 4.27
C ASP A 34 8.85 -9.15 4.80
N GLN A 35 9.04 -7.85 5.02
CA GLN A 35 10.25 -7.26 5.63
C GLN A 35 10.16 -7.19 7.17
N GLY A 36 9.05 -7.62 7.78
CA GLY A 36 8.85 -7.56 9.23
C GLY A 36 8.34 -6.21 9.75
N ASN A 37 8.01 -5.25 8.88
CA ASN A 37 7.50 -3.94 9.26
C ASN A 37 5.98 -3.96 9.47
N HIS A 38 5.48 -3.26 10.48
CA HIS A 38 4.03 -3.11 10.74
C HIS A 38 3.33 -2.10 9.82
N THR A 39 4.10 -1.37 9.02
CA THR A 39 3.62 -0.40 8.04
C THR A 39 4.32 -0.68 6.72
N THR A 40 3.59 -0.59 5.62
CA THR A 40 4.12 -0.75 4.25
C THR A 40 4.08 0.60 3.54
N PRO A 41 5.15 1.05 2.86
CA PRO A 41 5.10 2.27 2.07
C PRO A 41 3.95 2.24 1.04
N SER A 42 3.22 3.35 0.90
CA SER A 42 2.16 3.53 -0.10
C SER A 42 2.73 3.85 -1.49
N TYR A 43 3.60 2.95 -1.98
CA TYR A 43 4.36 3.08 -3.22
C TYR A 43 4.05 1.91 -4.16
N VAL A 44 3.93 2.21 -5.44
CA VAL A 44 3.80 1.22 -6.51
C VAL A 44 4.76 1.59 -7.63
N ALA A 45 5.63 0.67 -8.03
CA ALA A 45 6.52 0.87 -9.17
C ALA A 45 6.20 -0.16 -10.26
N PHE A 46 6.18 0.29 -11.50
CA PHE A 46 5.96 -0.56 -12.67
C PHE A 46 7.30 -0.82 -13.35
N THR A 47 7.57 -2.09 -13.64
CA THR A 47 8.66 -2.54 -14.52
C THR A 47 8.05 -3.21 -15.74
N ASP A 48 8.88 -3.61 -16.70
CA ASP A 48 8.40 -4.30 -17.90
C ASP A 48 7.78 -5.67 -17.59
N THR A 49 8.16 -6.29 -16.46
CA THR A 49 7.80 -7.67 -16.12
C THR A 49 6.86 -7.77 -14.94
N GLU A 50 6.87 -6.80 -14.03
CA GLU A 50 6.11 -6.89 -12.79
C GLU A 50 5.72 -5.53 -12.21
N ARG A 51 4.90 -5.59 -11.17
CA ARG A 51 4.50 -4.44 -10.38
C ARG A 51 5.03 -4.63 -8.95
N LEU A 52 5.97 -3.78 -8.58
CA LEU A 52 6.55 -3.74 -7.25
C LEU A 52 5.65 -2.90 -6.34
N ILE A 53 5.53 -3.29 -5.07
CA ILE A 53 4.66 -2.66 -4.09
C ILE A 53 5.45 -2.47 -2.78
N GLY A 54 5.20 -1.39 -2.05
CA GLY A 54 5.77 -1.21 -0.72
C GLY A 54 7.26 -0.87 -0.74
N ASP A 55 8.03 -1.53 0.12
CA ASP A 55 9.46 -1.31 0.26
C ASP A 55 10.22 -1.52 -1.07
N ALA A 56 9.85 -2.54 -1.84
CA ALA A 56 10.45 -2.81 -3.14
C ALA A 56 10.24 -1.64 -4.13
N ALA A 57 9.03 -1.07 -4.18
CA ALA A 57 8.73 0.08 -5.02
C ALA A 57 9.46 1.34 -4.55
N LYS A 58 9.46 1.59 -3.23
CA LYS A 58 10.16 2.74 -2.64
C LYS A 58 11.66 2.72 -2.95
N ASN A 59 12.28 1.54 -2.98
CA ASN A 59 13.70 1.39 -3.32
C ASN A 59 14.02 1.67 -4.79
N GLN A 60 13.02 1.64 -5.69
CA GLN A 60 13.20 1.93 -7.11
C GLN A 60 13.15 3.42 -7.44
N VAL A 61 12.66 4.27 -6.54
CA VAL A 61 12.47 5.73 -6.77
C VAL A 61 13.68 6.40 -7.41
N ALA A 62 14.90 6.08 -6.94
CA ALA A 62 16.12 6.71 -7.46
C ALA A 62 16.51 6.24 -8.87
N MET A 63 16.11 5.04 -9.29
CA MET A 63 16.51 4.43 -10.58
C MET A 63 15.38 4.41 -11.61
N ASN A 64 14.13 4.38 -11.16
CA ASN A 64 12.92 4.32 -11.97
C ASN A 64 11.87 5.35 -11.46
N PRO A 65 12.24 6.65 -11.41
CA PRO A 65 11.39 7.69 -10.83
C PRO A 65 10.05 7.83 -11.55
N THR A 66 10.09 7.88 -12.89
CA THR A 66 8.90 8.12 -13.73
C THR A 66 7.85 7.02 -13.70
N ASN A 67 8.25 5.77 -13.40
CA ASN A 67 7.32 4.65 -13.29
C ASN A 67 7.06 4.24 -11.83
N THR A 68 7.45 5.08 -10.87
CA THR A 68 7.16 4.87 -9.45
C THR A 68 6.18 5.93 -8.96
N VAL A 69 5.04 5.47 -8.46
CA VAL A 69 3.94 6.31 -8.00
C VAL A 69 3.77 6.20 -6.49
N PHE A 70 3.49 7.33 -5.83
CA PHE A 70 3.19 7.39 -4.40
C PHE A 70 2.12 8.44 -4.08
N ALA A 71 1.66 8.49 -2.83
CA ALA A 71 0.69 9.50 -2.36
C ALA A 71 -0.69 9.51 -3.08
N ILE A 72 -1.08 8.37 -3.67
CA ILE A 72 -2.36 8.20 -4.37
C ILE A 72 -3.59 8.51 -3.49
N THR A 73 -3.61 8.11 -2.21
CA THR A 73 -4.79 8.34 -1.36
C THR A 73 -5.15 9.83 -1.27
N ALA A 74 -4.15 10.72 -1.25
CA ALA A 74 -4.41 12.15 -1.29
C ALA A 74 -5.06 12.57 -2.62
N CYS A 75 -4.61 12.00 -3.74
CA CYS A 75 -5.13 12.30 -5.08
C CYS A 75 -6.55 11.77 -5.36
N ILE A 76 -7.01 10.72 -4.67
CA ILE A 76 -8.33 10.09 -4.92
C ILE A 76 -9.50 11.05 -4.67
N PHE A 77 -9.33 12.04 -3.78
CA PHE A 77 -10.36 13.02 -3.46
C PHE A 77 -10.36 14.24 -4.38
N PHE A 78 -9.44 14.31 -5.34
CA PHE A 78 -9.45 15.32 -6.39
C PHE A 78 -10.30 14.83 -7.57
N ASP A 79 -10.86 15.78 -8.34
CA ASP A 79 -11.65 15.47 -9.52
C ASP A 79 -10.79 14.87 -10.66
N HIS A 80 -11.31 14.79 -11.88
CA HIS A 80 -10.60 14.23 -13.04
C HIS A 80 -9.23 14.86 -13.36
N SER A 81 -8.84 15.96 -12.70
CA SER A 81 -7.50 16.54 -12.75
C SER A 81 -6.41 15.70 -12.08
N TRP A 82 -6.75 14.58 -11.41
CA TRP A 82 -5.77 13.74 -10.72
C TRP A 82 -4.59 13.29 -11.58
N LYS A 83 -4.77 13.15 -12.90
CA LYS A 83 -3.72 12.74 -13.85
C LYS A 83 -2.52 13.69 -13.88
N ASP A 84 -2.76 14.97 -13.61
CA ASP A 84 -1.72 16.01 -13.61
C ASP A 84 -1.07 16.19 -12.24
N VAL A 85 -1.62 15.55 -11.19
CA VAL A 85 -1.17 15.67 -9.80
C VAL A 85 -0.75 14.34 -9.17
N ILE A 86 -0.73 13.22 -9.92
CA ILE A 86 -0.12 11.99 -9.43
C ILE A 86 1.36 12.26 -9.16
N PRO A 87 1.82 12.12 -7.92
CA PRO A 87 3.23 12.20 -7.58
C PRO A 87 3.94 11.00 -8.19
N VAL A 88 4.63 11.24 -9.31
CA VAL A 88 5.71 10.38 -9.77
C VAL A 88 6.99 10.82 -9.09
N ALA A 89 7.86 9.86 -8.79
CA ALA A 89 9.18 10.12 -8.20
C ALA A 89 10.10 10.86 -9.17
#